data_AF-A0AAE5TII6-F1
#
_entry.id   AF-A0AAE5TII6-F1
#
_cell.length_a   1.000
_cell.length_b   1.000
_cell.length_c   1.000
_cell.angle_alpha   90.00
_cell.angle_beta   90.00
_cell.angle_gamma   90.00
#
_symmetry.space_group_name_H-M   'P 1'
#
loop_
_entity.id
_entity.type
_entity.pdbx_description
1 polymer ?
#
loop_
_entity_poly.entity_id
_entity_poly.type
_entity_poly.pdbx_seq_one_letter_code
_entity_poly.pdbx_strand_id
1 'polypeptide(L)'
;MGFDLSFFYKVYLNPMKFHNELNKIKLKIPKFYINLDKNIFYHNYKDRDFEKEQPKNWSSTYSDNFLSLIPIEYKYWVVHNMDFSKI
;
A
#
# COMPACT_ATOMS: atom_id res chain seq x y z
N MET A 1 -13.72 -17.65 -7.11
CA MET A 1 -13.33 -16.31 -7.60
C MET A 1 -11.83 -16.35 -7.84
N GLY A 2 -11.39 -16.52 -9.09
CA GLY A 2 -9.96 -16.59 -9.41
C GLY A 2 -9.39 -15.18 -9.53
N PHE A 3 -8.32 -14.89 -8.78
CA PHE A 3 -7.56 -13.65 -8.94
C PHE A 3 -6.89 -13.67 -10.31
N ASP A 4 -7.18 -12.67 -11.15
CA ASP A 4 -6.55 -12.52 -12.46
C ASP A 4 -5.09 -12.06 -12.30
N LEU A 5 -4.17 -13.02 -12.39
CA LEU A 5 -2.73 -12.77 -12.34
C LEU A 5 -2.23 -12.01 -13.57
N SER A 6 -3.00 -11.93 -14.67
CA SER A 6 -2.60 -11.20 -15.87
C SER A 6 -2.55 -9.68 -15.61
N PHE A 7 -3.42 -9.17 -14.74
CA PHE A 7 -3.37 -7.79 -14.26
C PHE A 7 -2.07 -7.53 -13.49
N PHE A 8 -1.73 -8.39 -12.53
CA PHE A 8 -0.48 -8.31 -11.79
C PHE A 8 0.74 -8.35 -12.73
N TYR A 9 0.74 -9.28 -13.69
CA TYR A 9 1.84 -9.44 -14.65
C TYR A 9 2.02 -8.18 -15.52
N LYS A 10 0.92 -7.59 -16.01
CA LYS A 10 0.98 -6.34 -16.80
C LYS A 10 1.44 -5.14 -15.97
N VAL A 11 0.97 -5.04 -14.72
CA VAL A 11 1.22 -3.88 -13.85
C VAL A 11 2.62 -3.91 -13.25
N TYR A 12 3.12 -5.09 -12.85
CA TYR A 12 4.39 -5.22 -12.13
C TYR A 12 5.60 -5.54 -13.01
N LEU A 13 5.43 -6.25 -14.14
CA LEU A 13 6.57 -6.72 -14.94
C LEU A 13 6.87 -5.87 -16.19
N ASN A 14 6.05 -4.85 -16.50
CA ASN A 14 6.32 -3.95 -17.63
C ASN A 14 6.21 -2.45 -17.28
N PRO A 15 6.96 -1.96 -16.28
CA PRO A 15 6.84 -0.59 -15.77
C PRO A 15 7.25 0.49 -16.78
N MET A 16 8.12 0.18 -17.75
CA MET A 16 8.64 1.17 -18.71
C MET A 16 7.62 1.66 -19.73
N LYS A 17 6.65 0.83 -20.16
CA LYS A 17 5.72 1.18 -21.24
C LYS A 17 4.51 2.01 -20.78
N PHE A 18 4.22 1.99 -19.49
CA PHE A 18 3.03 2.63 -18.90
C PHE A 18 3.35 3.48 -17.67
N HIS A 19 4.61 3.84 -17.43
CA HIS A 19 5.08 4.46 -16.19
C HIS A 19 4.17 5.61 -15.69
N ASN A 20 3.76 6.52 -16.57
CA ASN A 20 2.90 7.65 -16.20
C ASN A 20 1.46 7.25 -15.83
N GLU A 21 0.86 6.31 -16.57
CA GLU A 21 -0.51 5.83 -16.29
C GLU A 21 -0.51 4.90 -15.06
N LEU A 22 0.54 4.10 -14.89
CA LEU A 22 0.76 3.28 -13.70
C LEU A 22 0.95 4.13 -12.45
N ASN A 23 1.65 5.26 -12.53
CA ASN A 23 1.78 6.19 -11.41
C ASN A 23 0.43 6.81 -11.03
N LYS A 24 -0.38 7.21 -12.03
CA LYS A 24 -1.76 7.70 -11.79
C LYS A 24 -2.65 6.64 -11.15
N ILE A 25 -2.53 5.38 -11.58
CA ILE A 25 -3.31 4.26 -11.03
C ILE A 25 -2.80 3.89 -9.63
N LYS A 26 -1.48 3.82 -9.41
CA LYS A 26 -0.86 3.57 -8.09
C LYS A 26 -1.30 4.58 -7.03
N LEU A 27 -1.48 5.85 -7.42
CA LEU A 27 -2.02 6.89 -6.53
C LEU A 27 -3.49 6.69 -6.16
N LYS A 28 -4.26 5.97 -6.99
CA LYS A 28 -5.69 5.70 -6.77
C LYS A 28 -5.96 4.40 -6.01
N ILE A 29 -4.98 3.52 -5.85
CA ILE A 29 -5.17 2.25 -5.14
C ILE A 29 -5.14 2.51 -3.63
N PRO A 30 -6.22 2.18 -2.91
CA PRO A 30 -6.24 2.23 -1.45
C PRO A 30 -5.19 1.27 -0.88
N LYS A 31 -4.35 1.79 0.00
CA LYS A 31 -3.36 1.06 0.77
C LYS A 31 -3.68 1.24 2.25
N PHE A 32 -3.48 0.17 2.99
CA PHE A 32 -3.79 0.11 4.41
C PHE A 32 -2.59 -0.47 5.16
N TYR A 33 -2.33 0.07 6.34
CA TYR A 33 -1.44 -0.50 7.32
C TYR A 33 -2.23 -0.80 8.58
N ILE A 34 -2.12 -2.04 9.07
CA ILE A 34 -2.88 -2.53 10.21
C ILE A 34 -1.91 -3.19 11.17
N ASN A 35 -1.88 -2.71 12.41
CA ASN A 35 -1.20 -3.38 13.52
C ASN A 35 -2.23 -3.75 14.58
N LEU A 36 -2.53 -5.04 14.67
CA LEU A 36 -3.56 -5.56 15.56
C LEU A 36 -3.14 -5.51 17.03
N ASP A 37 -1.86 -5.72 17.33
CA ASP A 37 -1.34 -5.70 18.69
C ASP A 37 -1.40 -4.30 19.31
N LYS A 38 -1.18 -3.28 18.49
CA LYS A 38 -1.13 -1.86 18.89
C LYS A 38 -2.43 -1.10 18.61
N ASN A 39 -3.44 -1.75 18.01
CA ASN A 39 -4.66 -1.11 17.53
C ASN A 39 -4.38 0.10 16.61
N ILE A 40 -3.50 -0.05 15.62
CA ILE A 40 -3.17 1.01 14.66
C ILE A 40 -3.78 0.69 13.30
N PHE A 41 -4.44 1.67 12.69
CA PHE A 41 -4.96 1.60 11.32
C PHE A 41 -4.58 2.86 10.55
N TYR A 42 -3.73 2.75 9.52
CA TYR A 42 -3.41 3.87 8.63
C TYR A 42 -3.84 3.57 7.20
N HIS A 43 -4.26 4.60 6.47
CA HIS A 43 -4.69 4.48 5.09
C HIS A 43 -4.28 5.69 4.25
N ASN A 44 -4.17 5.52 2.94
CA ASN A 44 -3.92 6.62 2.00
C ASN A 44 -5.15 6.95 1.12
N TYR A 45 -6.33 6.46 1.50
CA TYR A 45 -7.55 6.66 0.74
C TYR A 45 -8.35 7.84 1.28
N LYS A 46 -8.47 8.92 0.48
CA LYS A 46 -9.15 10.16 0.89
C LYS A 46 -10.66 10.15 0.66
N ASP A 47 -11.17 9.31 -0.22
CA ASP A 47 -12.58 9.37 -0.62
C ASP A 47 -13.52 8.75 0.44
N ARG A 48 -12.97 8.23 1.55
CA ARG A 48 -13.74 7.67 2.67
C ARG A 48 -13.13 8.05 4.01
N ASP A 49 -14.02 8.32 4.95
CA ASP A 49 -13.72 8.76 6.31
C ASP A 49 -13.49 7.57 7.25
N PHE A 50 -12.53 6.70 6.93
CA PHE A 50 -12.28 5.45 7.66
C PHE A 50 -11.95 5.65 9.13
N GLU A 51 -11.43 6.83 9.49
CA GLU A 51 -11.04 7.20 10.85
C GLU A 51 -12.22 7.20 11.82
N LYS A 52 -13.43 7.50 11.32
CA LYS A 52 -14.67 7.52 12.12
C LYS A 52 -15.30 6.15 12.30
N GLU A 53 -14.89 5.19 11.48
CA GLU A 53 -15.47 3.84 11.46
C GLU A 53 -14.69 2.83 12.30
N GLN A 54 -13.53 3.23 12.85
CA GLN A 54 -12.69 2.32 13.64
C GLN A 54 -13.23 2.09 15.07
N PRO A 55 -12.90 0.94 15.70
CA PRO A 55 -13.28 0.67 17.08
C PRO A 55 -12.73 1.73 18.06
N LYS A 56 -13.47 1.93 19.18
CA LYS A 56 -13.16 2.89 20.24
C LYS A 56 -11.90 2.50 21.02
N ASN A 57 -10.72 2.79 20.47
CA ASN A 57 -9.37 2.61 21.03
C ASN A 57 -8.30 2.52 19.93
N TRP A 58 -8.70 2.53 18.66
CA TRP A 58 -7.76 2.47 17.55
C TRP A 58 -7.15 3.83 17.25
N SER A 59 -5.83 3.86 17.03
CA SER A 59 -5.15 4.99 16.43
C SER A 59 -5.34 4.91 14.92
N SER A 60 -6.29 5.70 14.41
CA SER A 60 -6.61 5.75 12.98
C SER A 60 -6.18 7.08 12.37
N THR A 61 -5.46 7.04 11.25
CA THR A 61 -5.15 8.28 10.51
C THR A 61 -4.88 8.06 9.03
N TYR A 62 -5.25 9.06 8.22
CA TYR A 62 -4.80 9.23 6.86
C TYR A 62 -3.29 9.51 6.84
N SER A 63 -2.52 8.67 6.15
CA SER A 63 -1.08 8.84 5.98
C SER A 63 -0.61 8.14 4.71
N ASP A 64 0.26 8.82 3.95
CA ASP A 64 0.94 8.23 2.79
C ASP A 64 2.27 7.54 3.18
N ASN A 65 2.71 7.70 4.43
CA ASN A 65 4.07 7.36 4.86
C ASN A 65 4.18 6.09 5.72
N PHE A 66 3.08 5.34 5.92
CA PHE A 66 3.09 4.16 6.79
C PHE A 66 3.94 2.99 6.26
N LEU A 67 4.35 3.00 4.98
CA LEU A 67 5.30 2.02 4.45
C LEU A 67 6.66 2.06 5.16
N SER A 68 7.01 3.19 5.77
CA SER A 68 8.21 3.33 6.61
C SER A 68 8.13 2.55 7.92
N LEU A 69 6.93 2.19 8.37
CA LEU A 69 6.69 1.49 9.64
C LEU A 69 6.91 -0.02 9.52
N ILE A 70 6.98 -0.55 8.30
CA ILE A 70 7.22 -1.97 8.04
C ILE A 70 8.72 -2.23 8.25
N PRO A 71 9.12 -3.14 9.16
CA PRO A 71 10.52 -3.49 9.34
C PRO A 71 11.11 -4.08 8.05
N ILE A 72 12.40 -3.87 7.81
CA ILE A 72 13.03 -4.22 6.54
C ILE A 72 12.97 -5.73 6.26
N GLU A 73 12.99 -6.54 7.31
CA GLU A 73 12.92 -8.01 7.25
C GLU A 73 11.57 -8.50 6.69
N TYR A 74 10.52 -7.69 6.80
CA TYR A 74 9.18 -8.01 6.31
C TYR A 74 8.85 -7.35 4.96
N LYS A 75 9.75 -6.54 4.40
CA LYS A 75 9.56 -5.92 3.10
C LYS A 75 9.91 -6.91 1.99
N TYR A 76 8.90 -7.61 1.47
CA TYR A 76 9.08 -8.52 0.32
C TYR A 76 9.52 -7.81 -0.97
N TRP A 77 9.40 -6.48 -1.03
CA TRP A 77 9.87 -5.64 -2.13
C TRP A 77 11.28 -5.07 -1.93
N VAL A 78 11.98 -5.48 -0.86
CA VAL A 78 13.40 -5.20 -0.70
C VAL A 78 14.18 -6.46 -1.07
N VAL A 79 14.97 -6.38 -2.16
CA VAL A 79 15.77 -7.51 -2.67
C VAL A 79 17.22 -7.06 -2.78
N HIS A 80 18.16 -7.76 -2.14
CA HIS A 80 19.58 -7.37 -2.09
C HIS A 80 19.80 -5.90 -1.69
N ASN A 81 19.10 -5.43 -0.65
CA ASN A 81 19.11 -4.03 -0.19
C ASN A 81 18.58 -2.98 -1.19
N MET A 82 17.93 -3.39 -2.29
CA MET A 82 17.25 -2.48 -3.22
C MET A 82 15.74 -2.45 -2.95
N ASP A 83 15.17 -1.25 -2.80
CA ASP A 83 13.75 -1.00 -2.52
C ASP A 83 12.95 -0.79 -3.83
N PHE A 84 12.17 -1.80 -4.22
CA PHE A 84 11.36 -1.77 -5.43
C PHE A 84 10.02 -1.04 -5.26
N SER A 85 9.70 -0.51 -4.08
CA SER A 85 8.49 0.30 -3.88
C SER A 85 8.58 1.70 -4.51
N LYS A 86 9.81 2.16 -4.80
CA LYS A 86 10.13 3.50 -5.33
C LYS A 86 10.35 3.53 -6.84
N ILE A 87 10.19 2.40 -7.53
CA ILE A 87 10.29 2.25 -9.00
C ILE A 87 8.89 2.37 -9.63
#